data_AF-A0A8T7D1F1-F1
#
_entry.id   AF-A0A8T7D1F1-F1
#
_cell.length_a   1.000
_cell.length_b   1.000
_cell.length_c   1.000
_cell.angle_alpha   90.00
_cell.angle_beta   90.00
_cell.angle_gamma   90.00
#
_symmetry.space_group_name_H-M   'P 1'
#
loop_
_entity.id
_entity.type
_entity.pdbx_description
1 polymer ?
#
loop_
_entity_poly.entity_id
_entity_poly.type
_entity_poly.pdbx_seq_one_letter_code
_entity_poly.pdbx_strand_id
1 'polypeptide(L)'
;MSDLDVGRILAVWIAPDGDELLLLTDRRTTCWSLRDERASWTIREQAGGDGISPDGRLYRDLASGLFYPLLGSHGGRQVREHPAGGYITVDDKAGTVTVSDSDGSVHDLSREGGFGDWLVASFCESGDHIVVAGPRCLAVFRVSKK
;
A
#
# COMPACT_ATOMS: atom_id res chain seq x y z
N MET A 1 -13.91 3.43 8.02
CA MET A 1 -13.91 2.06 7.50
C MET A 1 -13.72 1.12 8.69
N SER A 2 -14.77 0.40 9.11
CA SER A 2 -14.74 -0.41 10.35
C SER A 2 -13.90 -1.67 10.18
N ASP A 3 -12.75 -1.70 10.84
CA ASP A 3 -12.06 -2.83 11.50
C ASP A 3 -12.37 -4.25 11.00
N LEU A 4 -12.18 -4.49 9.70
CA LEU A 4 -11.99 -5.84 9.19
C LEU A 4 -10.57 -6.25 9.58
N ASP A 5 -10.40 -7.15 10.56
CA ASP A 5 -9.11 -7.79 10.82
C ASP A 5 -8.67 -8.52 9.54
N VAL A 6 -7.79 -7.86 8.79
CA VAL A 6 -7.27 -8.37 7.52
C VAL A 6 -6.16 -9.40 7.73
N GLY A 7 -5.66 -9.55 8.95
CA GLY A 7 -4.43 -10.28 9.24
C GLY A 7 -3.22 -9.33 9.28
N ARG A 8 -2.03 -9.90 9.50
CA ARG A 8 -0.78 -9.12 9.45
C ARG A 8 -0.50 -8.77 7.99
N ILE A 9 -0.34 -7.49 7.69
CA ILE A 9 0.07 -7.00 6.37
C ILE A 9 1.52 -7.39 6.15
N LEU A 10 1.79 -8.02 5.01
CA LEU A 10 3.12 -8.47 4.61
C LEU A 10 3.64 -7.69 3.39
N ALA A 11 2.72 -7.25 2.53
CA ALA A 11 3.04 -6.39 1.41
C ALA A 11 1.82 -5.61 0.92
N VAL A 12 2.11 -4.48 0.26
CA VAL A 12 1.12 -3.60 -0.36
C VAL A 12 1.63 -3.18 -1.73
N TRP A 13 0.71 -2.95 -2.66
CA TRP A 13 1.00 -2.32 -3.94
C TRP A 13 -0.17 -1.43 -4.35
N ILE A 14 0.15 -0.25 -4.85
CA ILE A 14 -0.82 0.64 -5.48
C ILE A 14 -0.50 0.71 -6.97
N ALA A 15 -1.52 0.60 -7.81
CA ALA A 15 -1.36 0.68 -9.26
C ALA A 15 -0.78 2.05 -9.68
N PRO A 16 -0.04 2.12 -10.80
CA PRO A 16 0.51 3.38 -11.31
C PRO A 16 -0.53 4.50 -11.48
N ASP A 17 -1.75 4.15 -11.89
CA ASP A 17 -2.88 5.08 -12.03
C ASP A 17 -3.54 5.45 -10.70
N GLY A 18 -3.34 4.64 -9.65
CA GLY A 18 -3.97 4.79 -8.34
C GLY A 18 -5.39 4.24 -8.26
N ASP A 19 -5.85 3.45 -9.24
CA ASP A 19 -7.21 2.91 -9.26
C ASP A 19 -7.33 1.57 -8.51
N GLU A 20 -6.24 0.82 -8.40
CA GLU A 20 -6.20 -0.47 -7.72
C GLU A 20 -5.17 -0.51 -6.58
N LEU A 21 -5.49 -1.29 -5.55
CA LEU A 21 -4.62 -1.59 -4.42
C LEU A 21 -4.59 -3.11 -4.18
N LEU A 22 -3.41 -3.71 -4.25
CA LEU A 22 -3.19 -5.09 -3.83
C LEU A 22 -2.67 -5.10 -2.39
N LEU A 23 -3.35 -5.89 -1.56
CA LEU A 23 -3.00 -6.10 -0.16
C LEU A 23 -2.72 -7.58 0.08
N LEU A 24 -1.49 -7.89 0.48
CA LEU A 24 -1.06 -9.21 0.92
C LEU A 24 -1.00 -9.25 2.45
N THR A 25 -1.63 -10.27 3.02
CA THR A 25 -1.59 -10.58 4.45
C THR A 25 -1.14 -12.01 4.67
N ASP A 26 -0.91 -12.39 5.92
CA ASP A 26 -0.67 -13.78 6.32
C ASP A 26 -1.85 -14.74 6.08
N ARG A 27 -3.04 -14.22 5.70
CA ARG A 27 -4.26 -15.01 5.50
C ARG A 27 -4.84 -14.94 4.10
N ARG A 28 -4.69 -13.81 3.41
CA ARG A 28 -5.34 -13.51 2.14
C ARG A 28 -4.56 -12.50 1.29
N THR A 29 -4.72 -12.63 -0.02
CA THR A 29 -4.47 -11.55 -0.98
C THR A 29 -5.78 -10.95 -1.41
N THR A 30 -5.87 -9.62 -1.37
CA THR A 30 -7.06 -8.88 -1.79
C THR A 30 -6.69 -7.79 -2.78
N CYS A 31 -7.40 -7.74 -3.92
CA CYS A 31 -7.38 -6.59 -4.81
C CYS A 31 -8.57 -5.70 -4.51
N TRP A 32 -8.30 -4.42 -4.27
CA TRP A 32 -9.28 -3.39 -4.02
C TRP A 32 -9.34 -2.43 -5.19
N SER A 33 -10.56 -2.11 -5.62
CA SER A 33 -10.80 -0.92 -6.43
C SER A 33 -10.91 0.28 -5.50
N LEU A 34 -9.99 1.23 -5.65
CA LEU A 34 -10.01 2.50 -4.91
C LEU A 34 -11.11 3.43 -5.42
N ARG A 35 -11.52 3.27 -6.68
CA ARG A 35 -12.65 3.98 -7.26
C ARG A 35 -14.00 3.51 -6.70
N ASP A 36 -14.19 2.20 -6.58
CA ASP A 36 -15.45 1.60 -6.11
C ASP A 36 -15.48 1.39 -4.58
N GLU A 37 -14.38 1.72 -3.89
CA GLU A 37 -14.20 1.54 -2.45
C GLU A 37 -14.53 0.12 -1.95
N ARG A 38 -14.22 -0.90 -2.76
CA ARG A 38 -14.53 -2.31 -2.44
C ARG A 38 -13.48 -3.27 -3.00
N ALA A 39 -13.43 -4.47 -2.39
CA ALA A 39 -12.64 -5.56 -2.91
C ALA A 39 -13.20 -6.03 -4.27
N SER A 40 -12.37 -6.00 -5.30
CA SER A 40 -12.66 -6.60 -6.61
C SER A 40 -12.61 -8.12 -6.51
N TRP A 41 -11.64 -8.65 -5.75
CA TRP A 41 -11.52 -10.06 -5.45
C TRP A 41 -10.67 -10.32 -4.20
N THR A 42 -10.88 -11.48 -3.58
CA THR A 42 -10.09 -11.97 -2.45
C THR A 42 -9.79 -13.44 -2.65
N ILE A 43 -8.53 -13.82 -2.44
CA ILE A 43 -8.09 -15.21 -2.41
C ILE A 43 -7.48 -15.50 -1.04
N ARG A 44 -7.69 -16.71 -0.52
CA ARG A 44 -7.03 -17.16 0.71
C ARG A 44 -5.60 -17.55 0.37
N GLU A 45 -4.64 -17.08 1.16
CA GLU A 45 -3.27 -17.58 1.05
C GLU A 45 -3.26 -19.06 1.40
N GLN A 46 -2.62 -19.86 0.56
CA GLN A 46 -2.28 -21.25 0.86
C GLN A 46 -0.75 -21.35 0.95
N ALA A 47 -0.22 -22.52 1.30
CA ALA A 47 1.22 -22.75 1.34
C ALA A 47 1.64 -23.59 0.11
N GLY A 48 2.55 -23.06 -0.71
CA GLY A 48 3.24 -23.76 -1.79
C GLY A 48 2.58 -23.78 -3.18
N GLY A 49 1.67 -22.86 -3.51
CA GLY A 49 0.87 -22.84 -4.74
C GLY A 49 1.09 -21.64 -5.68
N ASP A 50 1.03 -21.94 -6.98
CA ASP A 50 0.79 -20.98 -8.07
C ASP A 50 -0.70 -20.98 -8.42
N GLY A 51 -1.25 -19.82 -8.78
CA GLY A 51 -2.66 -19.65 -9.13
C GLY A 51 -2.90 -18.51 -10.11
N ILE A 52 -4.15 -18.42 -10.56
CA ILE A 52 -4.64 -17.33 -11.40
C ILE A 52 -5.71 -16.59 -10.59
N SER A 53 -5.53 -15.29 -10.37
CA SER A 53 -6.54 -14.46 -9.74
C SER A 53 -7.78 -14.32 -10.63
N PRO A 54 -8.95 -13.94 -10.09
CA PRO A 54 -10.19 -13.85 -10.87
C PRO A 54 -10.13 -12.88 -12.07
N ASP A 55 -9.19 -11.93 -12.07
CA ASP A 55 -8.90 -11.01 -13.19
C ASP A 55 -7.83 -11.52 -14.16
N GLY A 56 -7.37 -12.77 -14.00
CA GLY A 56 -6.44 -13.42 -14.93
C GLY A 56 -4.95 -13.19 -14.64
N ARG A 57 -4.58 -12.52 -13.55
CA ARG A 57 -3.17 -12.30 -13.19
C ARG A 57 -2.58 -13.57 -12.58
N LEU A 58 -1.30 -13.83 -12.87
CA LEU A 58 -0.56 -14.88 -12.18
C LEU A 58 -0.29 -14.43 -10.75
N TYR A 59 -0.62 -15.28 -9.80
CA TYR A 59 -0.36 -15.09 -8.39
C TYR A 59 0.43 -16.30 -7.88
N ARG A 60 1.44 -16.03 -7.05
CA ARG A 60 2.18 -17.06 -6.33
C ARG A 60 2.12 -16.70 -4.85
N ASP A 61 1.82 -17.69 -4.03
CA ASP A 61 1.58 -17.46 -2.62
C ASP A 61 2.82 -17.01 -1.85
N LEU A 62 2.57 -16.55 -0.61
CA LEU A 62 3.61 -16.10 0.30
C LEU A 62 4.75 -17.12 0.48
N ALA A 63 4.43 -18.41 0.58
CA ALA A 63 5.42 -19.47 0.80
C ALA A 63 6.32 -19.71 -0.41
N SER A 64 5.84 -19.38 -1.61
CA SER A 64 6.51 -19.63 -2.88
C SER A 64 7.28 -18.39 -3.39
N GLY A 65 7.13 -17.25 -2.72
CA GLY A 65 8.12 -16.16 -2.72
C GLY A 65 8.16 -15.26 -3.95
N LEU A 66 7.10 -15.21 -4.76
CA LEU A 66 7.07 -14.36 -5.96
C LEU A 66 5.75 -13.57 -6.07
N PHE A 67 5.68 -12.48 -5.32
CA PHE A 67 4.62 -11.49 -5.45
C PHE A 67 5.06 -10.40 -6.41
N TYR A 68 4.26 -10.05 -7.42
CA TYR A 68 4.54 -8.92 -8.33
C TYR A 68 3.52 -7.80 -8.09
N PRO A 69 3.93 -6.51 -8.03
CA PRO A 69 5.17 -5.92 -7.50
C PRO A 69 4.95 -5.32 -6.09
N LEU A 70 5.90 -5.42 -5.18
CA LEU A 70 5.72 -5.06 -3.76
C LEU A 70 6.12 -3.61 -3.43
N LEU A 71 5.53 -3.02 -2.39
CA LEU A 71 6.12 -1.92 -1.63
C LEU A 71 6.39 -2.45 -0.20
N GLY A 72 7.66 -2.53 0.19
CA GLY A 72 8.08 -3.04 1.50
C GLY A 72 9.29 -3.98 1.41
N SER A 73 9.82 -4.41 2.56
CA SER A 73 11.11 -5.13 2.74
C SER A 73 11.31 -6.43 1.95
N HIS A 74 10.35 -6.81 1.09
CA HIS A 74 10.37 -8.01 0.25
C HIS A 74 10.10 -7.79 -1.25
N GLY A 75 10.17 -6.56 -1.80
CA GLY A 75 10.51 -6.40 -3.23
C GLY A 75 9.69 -5.46 -4.12
N GLY A 76 9.87 -4.16 -3.94
CA GLY A 76 9.68 -3.20 -5.03
C GLY A 76 9.88 -1.75 -4.61
N ARG A 77 9.87 -0.85 -5.59
CA ARG A 77 10.38 0.53 -5.45
C ARG A 77 9.33 1.44 -4.82
N GLN A 78 9.64 1.97 -3.64
CA GLN A 78 8.87 3.07 -3.06
C GLN A 78 9.11 4.36 -3.82
N VAL A 79 8.02 5.00 -4.27
CA VAL A 79 8.04 6.31 -4.91
C VAL A 79 7.83 7.34 -3.81
N ARG A 80 8.94 7.88 -3.28
CA ARG A 80 8.90 8.89 -2.21
C ARG A 80 8.97 10.33 -2.73
N GLU A 81 9.26 10.54 -4.00
CA GLU A 81 9.23 11.85 -4.64
C GLU A 81 7.98 11.96 -5.50
N HIS A 82 7.27 13.07 -5.39
CA HIS A 82 6.08 13.32 -6.17
C HIS A 82 6.47 13.81 -7.58
N PRO A 83 5.78 13.38 -8.67
CA PRO A 83 6.12 13.78 -10.04
C PRO A 83 6.11 15.30 -10.29
N ALA A 84 5.28 16.05 -9.58
CA ALA A 84 5.21 17.51 -9.67
C ALA A 84 6.07 18.25 -8.61
N GLY A 85 6.94 17.53 -7.92
CA GLY A 85 7.72 18.03 -6.79
C GLY A 85 7.02 17.81 -5.44
N GLY A 86 7.83 17.78 -4.38
CA GLY A 86 7.42 17.32 -3.05
C GLY A 86 7.95 15.92 -2.73
N TYR A 87 7.92 15.52 -1.47
CA TYR A 87 8.47 14.24 -1.02
C TYR A 87 7.82 13.71 0.27
N ILE A 88 7.86 12.39 0.43
CA ILE A 88 7.43 11.68 1.65
C ILE A 88 8.65 11.43 2.53
N THR A 89 8.51 11.76 3.82
CA THR A 89 9.45 11.36 4.87
C THR A 89 8.79 10.34 5.78
N VAL A 90 9.54 9.29 6.10
CA VAL A 90 9.11 8.24 7.05
C VAL A 90 10.15 8.16 8.15
N ASP A 91 9.71 8.26 9.40
CA ASP A 91 10.50 7.94 10.58
C ASP A 91 9.91 6.67 11.21
N ASP A 92 10.55 5.54 10.91
CA ASP A 92 10.12 4.22 11.38
C ASP A 92 10.20 4.08 12.91
N LYS A 93 11.08 4.84 13.59
CA LYS A 93 11.22 4.77 15.06
C LYS A 93 10.10 5.53 15.75
N ALA A 94 9.74 6.69 15.20
CA ALA A 94 8.64 7.50 15.72
C ALA A 94 7.27 7.00 15.24
N GLY A 95 7.24 6.15 14.21
CA GLY A 95 6.00 5.71 13.58
C GLY A 95 5.32 6.83 12.79
N THR A 96 6.09 7.79 12.27
CA THR A 96 5.55 9.02 11.67
C THR A 96 5.77 9.08 10.16
N VAL A 97 4.78 9.61 9.46
CA VAL A 97 4.80 9.86 8.02
C VAL A 97 4.43 11.30 7.77
N THR A 98 5.30 12.04 7.09
CA THR A 98 5.06 13.42 6.69
C THR A 98 5.22 13.59 5.18
N VAL A 99 4.47 14.54 4.62
CA VAL A 99 4.49 14.89 3.21
C VAL A 99 4.85 16.36 3.08
N SER A 100 5.93 16.64 2.36
CA SER A 100 6.32 18.01 2.02
C SER A 100 5.88 18.32 0.59
N ASP A 101 5.09 19.36 0.41
CA ASP A 101 4.69 19.88 -0.90
C ASP A 101 5.85 20.60 -1.59
N SER A 102 5.71 20.84 -2.90
CA SER A 102 6.71 21.59 -3.69
C SER A 102 6.89 23.05 -3.24
N ASP A 103 5.92 23.62 -2.52
CA ASP A 103 6.01 24.96 -1.93
C ASP A 103 6.61 24.97 -0.51
N GLY A 104 7.00 23.80 0.01
CA GLY A 104 7.57 23.65 1.34
C GLY A 104 6.54 23.49 2.48
N SER A 105 5.23 23.47 2.17
CA SER A 105 4.21 23.11 3.16
C SER A 105 4.39 21.66 3.61
N VAL A 106 4.21 21.38 4.91
CA VAL A 106 4.38 20.04 5.48
C VAL A 106 3.09 19.57 6.11
N HIS A 107 2.66 18.36 5.74
CA HIS A 107 1.48 17.68 6.25
C HIS A 107 1.87 16.44 7.05
N ASP A 108 1.27 16.25 8.21
CA ASP A 108 1.49 15.08 9.08
C ASP A 108 0.37 14.05 8.86
N LEU A 109 0.72 12.90 8.28
CA LEU A 109 -0.19 11.78 8.03
C LEU A 109 -0.21 10.74 9.16
N SER A 110 0.66 10.90 10.16
CA SER A 110 0.84 9.95 11.28
C SER A 110 -0.38 9.88 12.20
N ARG A 111 -1.16 10.96 12.27
CA ARG A 111 -2.33 11.05 13.17
C ARG A 111 -3.53 10.26 12.68
N GLU A 112 -3.54 9.86 11.41
CA GLU A 112 -4.67 9.14 10.81
C GLU A 112 -4.53 7.61 10.91
N GLY A 113 -3.40 7.09 11.41
CA GLY A 113 -3.24 5.67 11.71
C GLY A 113 -2.15 5.37 12.73
N GLY A 114 -2.44 4.49 13.69
CA GLY A 114 -1.43 3.97 14.62
C GLY A 114 -0.55 2.94 13.93
N PHE A 115 0.43 3.39 13.14
CA PHE A 115 1.11 2.53 12.16
C PHE A 115 2.22 1.61 12.70
N GLY A 116 2.58 1.66 13.98
CA GLY A 116 3.46 0.66 14.61
C GLY A 116 4.95 0.77 14.23
N ASP A 117 5.68 -0.36 14.31
CA ASP A 117 7.15 -0.50 14.20
C ASP A 117 7.64 -0.82 12.78
N TRP A 118 6.74 -0.85 11.81
CA TRP A 118 7.03 -1.08 10.40
C TRP A 118 6.13 -0.17 9.58
N LEU A 119 6.73 0.59 8.66
CA LEU A 119 6.03 1.59 7.88
C LEU A 119 6.45 1.57 6.42
N VAL A 120 5.45 1.57 5.55
CA VAL A 120 5.62 1.80 4.12
C VAL A 120 4.78 3.00 3.75
N ALA A 121 5.39 4.00 3.12
CA ALA A 121 4.68 5.11 2.53
C ALA A 121 5.20 5.36 1.11
N SER A 122 4.29 5.52 0.15
CA SER A 122 4.63 5.74 -1.26
C SER A 122 3.53 6.51 -1.95
N PHE A 123 3.92 7.39 -2.88
CA PHE A 123 3.02 7.82 -3.94
C PHE A 123 2.71 6.64 -4.88
N CYS A 124 1.55 6.68 -5.52
CA CYS A 124 1.37 6.01 -6.82
C CYS A 124 2.17 6.77 -7.89
N GLU A 125 2.49 6.11 -9.01
CA GLU A 125 3.34 6.72 -10.05
C GLU A 125 2.74 7.99 -10.67
N SER A 126 1.40 8.08 -10.77
CA SER A 126 0.70 9.29 -11.21
C SER A 126 0.82 10.46 -10.23
N GLY A 127 1.11 10.18 -8.95
CA GLY A 127 1.17 11.16 -7.86
C GLY A 127 -0.19 11.46 -7.21
N ASP A 128 -1.30 10.95 -7.74
CA ASP A 128 -2.66 11.33 -7.30
C ASP A 128 -3.06 10.72 -5.93
N HIS A 129 -2.35 9.68 -5.49
CA HIS A 129 -2.59 8.98 -4.23
C HIS A 129 -1.30 8.70 -3.47
N ILE A 130 -1.41 8.66 -2.14
CA ILE A 130 -0.40 8.17 -1.21
C ILE A 130 -0.96 6.95 -0.50
N VAL A 131 -0.21 5.85 -0.49
CA VAL A 131 -0.50 4.69 0.35
C VAL A 131 0.41 4.72 1.58
N VAL A 132 -0.16 4.49 2.76
CA VAL A 132 0.56 4.31 4.03
C VAL A 132 0.13 2.99 4.65
N ALA A 133 1.06 2.08 4.89
CA ALA A 133 0.82 0.77 5.46
C ALA A 133 1.69 0.54 6.70
N GLY A 134 1.04 0.09 7.78
CA GLY A 134 1.66 -0.47 8.97
C GLY A 134 1.37 -1.97 9.10
N PRO A 135 1.80 -2.67 10.17
CA PRO A 135 1.67 -4.12 10.29
C PRO A 135 0.22 -4.63 10.22
N ARG A 136 -0.76 -3.78 10.58
CA ARG A 136 -2.18 -4.15 10.69
C ARG A 136 -3.13 -3.04 10.25
N CYS A 137 -2.61 -1.97 9.66
CA CYS A 137 -3.41 -0.84 9.24
C CYS A 137 -2.92 -0.32 7.89
N LEU A 138 -3.85 0.21 7.10
CA LEU A 138 -3.62 0.67 5.76
C LEU A 138 -4.50 1.90 5.54
N ALA A 139 -3.90 2.97 5.06
CA ALA A 139 -4.58 4.19 4.67
C ALA A 139 -4.17 4.58 3.26
N VAL A 140 -5.12 5.09 2.49
CA VAL A 140 -4.89 5.67 1.16
C VAL A 140 -5.43 7.08 1.18
N PHE A 141 -4.56 8.03 0.85
CA PHE A 141 -4.87 9.46 0.84
C PHE A 141 -4.90 9.94 -0.61
N ARG A 142 -5.86 10.80 -0.94
CA ARG A 142 -5.85 11.54 -2.21
C ARG A 142 -4.96 12.76 -2.08
N VAL A 143 -4.08 12.95 -3.05
CA VAL A 143 -3.32 14.18 -3.22
C VAL A 143 -4.24 15.18 -3.91
N SER A 144 -4.50 16.31 -3.25
CA SER A 144 -5.34 17.35 -3.83
C SER A 144 -4.57 18.08 -4.93
N LYS A 145 -5.13 18.14 -6.14
CA LYS A 145 -4.59 18.98 -7.21
C LYS A 145 -4.85 20.44 -6.83
N LYS A 146 -3.78 21.25 -6.71
CA LYS A 146 -3.90 22.71 -6.60
C LYS A 146 -4.35 23.31 -7.92
#